data_AF-A0A239C4C9-F1
#
_entry.id   AF-A0A239C4C9-F1
#
_cell.length_a   1.000
_cell.length_b   1.000
_cell.length_c   1.000
_cell.angle_alpha   90.00
_cell.angle_beta   90.00
_cell.angle_gamma   90.00
#
_symmetry.space_group_name_H-M   'P 1'
#
loop_
_entity.id
_entity.type
_entity.pdbx_description
1 polymer ?
#
loop_
_entity_poly.entity_id
_entity_poly.type
_entity_poly.pdbx_seq_one_letter_code
_entity_poly.pdbx_strand_id
1 'polypeptide(L)'
;MVAEAIGDRNALLLHRHGLVTTGPDVPTAVMTAIFLEKACRLQLQVAAATGTYDHSDEAEALARRARCYGPSQLESAWAYLVRRLPRGPERREVLPP
;
A
#
# COMPACT_ATOMS: atom_id res chain seq x y z
N MET A 1 -8.90 -14.47 13.96
CA MET A 1 -8.55 -13.05 14.21
C MET A 1 -7.92 -12.41 12.98
N VAL A 2 -7.84 -11.07 12.89
CA VAL A 2 -7.16 -10.35 11.76
C VAL A 2 -5.68 -10.76 11.64
N ALA A 3 -4.98 -10.88 12.77
CA ALA A 3 -3.57 -11.28 12.80
C ALA A 3 -3.35 -12.70 12.24
N GLU A 4 -4.23 -13.64 12.56
CA GLU A 4 -4.17 -15.00 12.00
C GLU A 4 -4.50 -15.01 10.49
N ALA A 5 -5.47 -14.20 10.07
CA ALA A 5 -5.90 -14.15 8.68
C ALA A 5 -4.84 -13.54 7.74
N ILE A 6 -4.06 -12.55 8.21
CA ILE A 6 -2.99 -11.96 7.42
C ILE A 6 -1.77 -12.90 7.32
N GLY A 7 -1.40 -13.58 8.41
CA GLY A 7 -0.23 -14.47 8.45
C GLY A 7 1.04 -13.76 7.96
N ASP A 8 1.79 -14.41 7.06
CA ASP A 8 3.05 -13.89 6.52
C ASP A 8 2.90 -12.88 5.36
N ARG A 9 1.66 -12.46 5.06
CA ARG A 9 1.37 -11.52 3.97
C ARG A 9 1.48 -10.09 4.44
N ASN A 10 1.79 -9.18 3.53
CA ASN A 10 1.92 -7.74 3.84
C ASN A 10 0.62 -6.95 3.66
N ALA A 11 -0.46 -7.60 3.24
CA ALA A 11 -1.77 -6.96 3.07
C ALA A 11 -2.92 -7.96 3.23
N LEU A 12 -4.05 -7.46 3.71
CA LEU A 12 -5.31 -8.18 3.83
C LEU A 12 -6.49 -7.27 3.46
N LEU A 13 -7.33 -7.72 2.53
CA LEU A 13 -8.63 -7.09 2.26
C LEU A 13 -9.66 -7.60 3.27
N LEU A 14 -10.31 -6.67 3.96
CA LEU A 14 -11.33 -6.96 4.96
C LEU A 14 -12.71 -6.73 4.35
N HIS A 15 -13.49 -7.80 4.23
CA HIS A 15 -14.83 -7.74 3.66
C HIS A 15 -15.68 -6.69 4.40
N ARG A 16 -16.18 -5.68 3.67
CA ARG A 16 -16.99 -4.55 4.17
C ARG A 16 -16.29 -3.60 5.17
N HIS A 17 -14.96 -3.66 5.31
CA HIS A 17 -14.22 -2.79 6.23
C HIS A 17 -13.09 -2.02 5.56
N GLY A 18 -12.46 -2.57 4.52
CA GLY A 18 -11.36 -1.93 3.82
C GLY A 18 -10.15 -2.83 3.72
N LEU A 19 -8.97 -2.32 4.09
CA LEU A 19 -7.71 -3.05 3.99
C LEU A 19 -6.83 -2.80 5.22
N VAL A 20 -5.96 -3.78 5.51
CA VAL A 20 -4.85 -3.66 6.46
C VAL A 20 -3.56 -3.98 5.70
N THR A 21 -2.51 -3.19 5.92
CA THR A 21 -1.17 -3.46 5.40
C THR A 21 -0.13 -3.40 6.49
N THR A 22 0.95 -4.15 6.28
CA THR A 22 2.08 -4.24 7.20
C THR A 22 3.39 -4.10 6.41
N GLY A 23 4.46 -3.79 7.13
CA GLY A 23 5.80 -3.67 6.58
C GLY A 23 6.84 -3.60 7.71
N PRO A 24 8.13 -3.75 7.39
CA PRO A 24 9.22 -3.62 8.36
C PRO A 24 9.34 -2.21 8.93
N ASP A 25 8.76 -1.22 8.24
CA ASP A 25 8.73 0.18 8.64
C ASP A 25 7.46 0.89 8.14
N VAL A 26 7.27 2.13 8.61
CA VAL A 26 6.12 2.96 8.24
C VAL A 26 6.06 3.24 6.73
N PRO A 27 7.15 3.67 6.05
CA PRO A 27 7.14 3.89 4.61
C PRO A 27 6.64 2.66 3.84
N THR A 28 7.13 1.47 4.16
CA THR A 28 6.77 0.24 3.46
C THR A 28 5.30 -0.11 3.65
N ALA A 29 4.79 -0.02 4.88
CA ALA A 29 3.38 -0.30 5.15
C ALA A 29 2.45 0.70 4.43
N VAL A 30 2.79 1.99 4.45
CA VAL A 30 2.00 3.05 3.80
C VAL A 30 2.04 2.93 2.28
N MET A 31 3.22 2.71 1.70
CA MET A 31 3.35 2.53 0.25
C MET A 31 2.62 1.28 -0.23
N THR A 32 2.66 0.19 0.55
CA THR A 32 1.86 -1.02 0.27
C THR A 32 0.37 -0.70 0.23
N ALA A 33 -0.16 0.07 1.20
CA ALA A 33 -1.56 0.48 1.20
C ALA A 33 -1.94 1.32 -0.02
N ILE A 34 -1.11 2.30 -0.39
CA ILE A 34 -1.34 3.17 -1.55
C ILE A 34 -1.35 2.35 -2.85
N PHE A 35 -0.41 1.43 -3.03
CA PHE A 35 -0.36 0.61 -4.24
C PHE A 35 -1.55 -0.35 -4.33
N LEU A 36 -1.91 -0.99 -3.22
CA LEU A 36 -3.08 -1.87 -3.17
C LEU A 36 -4.37 -1.11 -3.49
N GLU A 37 -4.56 0.07 -2.90
CA GLU A 37 -5.72 0.93 -3.15
C GLU A 37 -5.83 1.31 -4.62
N LYS A 38 -4.72 1.74 -5.24
CA LYS A 38 -4.67 2.05 -6.67
C LYS A 38 -4.96 0.83 -7.55
N ALA A 39 -4.42 -0.33 -7.21
CA ALA A 39 -4.65 -1.57 -7.94
C ALA A 39 -6.13 -1.97 -7.89
N CYS A 40 -6.75 -1.94 -6.70
CA CYS A 40 -8.18 -2.21 -6.53
C CYS A 40 -9.03 -1.21 -7.33
N ARG A 41 -8.69 0.07 -7.29
CA ARG A 41 -9.39 1.10 -8.07
C ARG A 41 -9.32 0.83 -9.57
N LEU A 42 -8.13 0.50 -10.08
CA LEU A 42 -7.94 0.14 -11.50
C LEU A 42 -8.76 -1.10 -11.86
N GLN A 43 -8.73 -2.15 -11.04
CA GLN A 43 -9.49 -3.38 -11.29
C GLN A 43 -10.99 -3.10 -11.35
N LEU A 44 -11.52 -2.26 -10.45
CA LEU A 44 -12.93 -1.85 -10.49
C LEU A 44 -13.27 -1.03 -11.75
N GLN A 45 -12.37 -0.15 -12.18
CA GLN A 45 -12.55 0.63 -13.42
C GLN A 45 -12.58 -0.26 -14.66
N VAL A 46 -11.67 -1.24 -14.76
CA VAL A 46 -11.63 -2.20 -15.85
C VAL A 46 -12.89 -3.08 -15.86
N ALA A 47 -13.29 -3.59 -14.71
CA ALA A 47 -14.50 -4.40 -14.57
C ALA A 47 -15.76 -3.61 -14.96
N ALA A 48 -15.85 -2.33 -14.57
CA ALA A 48 -16.96 -1.46 -14.95
C ALA A 48 -17.02 -1.21 -16.47
N ALA A 49 -15.86 -1.13 -17.13
CA ALA A 49 -15.79 -0.87 -18.57
C ALA A 49 -15.97 -2.11 -19.45
N THR A 50 -15.51 -3.28 -18.98
CA THR A 50 -15.39 -4.49 -19.83
C THR A 50 -16.20 -5.68 -19.31
N GLY A 51 -16.79 -5.59 -18.11
CA GLY A 51 -17.49 -6.69 -17.45
C GLY A 51 -16.58 -7.82 -16.95
N THR A 52 -15.27 -7.73 -17.18
CA THR A 52 -14.28 -8.74 -16.80
C THR A 52 -12.98 -8.06 -16.36
N TYR A 53 -12.05 -8.84 -15.81
CA TYR A 53 -10.67 -8.41 -15.64
C TYR A 53 -9.75 -9.63 -15.76
N ASP A 54 -8.53 -9.39 -16.21
CA ASP A 54 -7.49 -10.41 -16.28
C ASP A 54 -6.37 -10.11 -15.28
N HIS A 55 -5.58 -11.12 -14.94
CA HIS A 55 -4.46 -10.99 -14.03
C HIS A 55 -3.23 -11.72 -14.58
N SER A 56 -2.07 -11.12 -14.35
CA SER A 56 -0.79 -11.77 -14.60
C SER A 56 -0.67 -13.06 -13.78
N ASP A 57 0.09 -14.01 -14.31
CA ASP A 57 0.50 -15.17 -13.54
C ASP A 57 1.37 -14.78 -12.32
N GLU A 58 1.51 -15.72 -11.38
CA GLU A 58 2.21 -15.47 -10.12
C GLU A 58 3.69 -15.10 -10.32
N ALA A 59 4.37 -15.70 -11.29
CA ALA A 59 5.78 -15.45 -11.56
C ALA A 59 5.99 -14.03 -12.11
N GLU A 60 5.15 -13.59 -13.04
CA GLU A 60 5.16 -12.24 -13.57
C GLU A 60 4.79 -11.22 -12.47
N ALA A 61 3.76 -11.50 -11.67
CA ALA A 61 3.38 -10.64 -10.56
C ALA A 61 4.52 -10.45 -9.54
N LEU A 62 5.23 -11.52 -9.20
CA LEU A 62 6.38 -11.48 -8.31
C LEU A 62 7.57 -10.73 -8.93
N ALA A 63 7.84 -10.96 -10.22
CA ALA A 63 8.88 -10.23 -10.95
C ALA A 63 8.58 -8.73 -11.04
N ARG A 64 7.32 -8.35 -11.29
CA ARG A 64 6.87 -6.95 -11.26
C ARG A 64 7.04 -6.35 -9.87
N ARG A 65 6.72 -7.09 -8.81
CA ARG A 65 6.94 -6.61 -7.44
C ARG A 65 8.41 -6.26 -7.19
N ALA A 66 9.33 -7.13 -7.57
CA ALA A 66 10.76 -6.89 -7.43
C ALA A 66 11.24 -5.69 -8.25
N ARG A 67 10.71 -5.53 -9.48
CA ARG A 67 11.16 -4.49 -10.42
C ARG A 67 10.53 -3.12 -10.21
N CYS A 68 9.26 -3.04 -9.83
CA CYS A 68 8.50 -1.79 -9.74
C CYS A 68 8.35 -1.29 -8.30
N TYR A 69 8.51 -2.18 -7.31
CA TYR A 69 8.36 -1.86 -5.88
C TYR A 69 9.63 -2.19 -5.10
N GLY A 70 10.79 -2.12 -5.75
CA GLY A 70 12.09 -2.27 -5.10
C GLY A 70 12.37 -1.14 -4.09
N PRO A 71 13.30 -1.33 -3.14
CA PRO A 71 13.53 -0.42 -2.01
C PRO A 71 13.74 1.04 -2.42
N SER A 72 14.60 1.30 -3.41
CA SER A 72 14.91 2.67 -3.85
C SER A 72 13.72 3.40 -4.48
N GLN A 73 12.84 2.67 -5.18
CA GLN A 73 11.62 3.25 -5.74
C GLN A 73 10.60 3.56 -4.65
N LEU A 74 10.49 2.68 -3.66
CA LEU A 74 9.62 2.89 -2.50
C LEU A 74 10.07 4.12 -1.71
N GLU A 75 11.37 4.24 -1.42
CA GLU A 75 11.96 5.40 -0.74
C GLU A 75 11.71 6.70 -1.52
N SER A 76 11.93 6.69 -2.84
CA SER A 76 11.72 7.87 -3.68
C SER A 76 10.25 8.30 -3.70
N ALA A 77 9.33 7.35 -3.80
CA ALA A 77 7.90 7.60 -3.77
C ALA A 77 7.44 8.11 -2.39
N TRP A 78 7.95 7.51 -1.31
CA TRP A 78 7.70 7.97 0.05
C TRP A 78 8.19 9.41 0.25
N ALA A 79 9.44 9.71 -0.13
CA ALA A 79 10.00 11.05 -0.01
C ALA A 79 9.19 12.09 -0.81
N TYR A 80 8.66 11.71 -1.98
CA TYR A 80 7.73 12.55 -2.73
C TYR A 80 6.43 12.83 -1.98
N LEU A 81 5.82 11.82 -1.37
CA LEU A 81 4.59 11.99 -0.57
C LEU A 81 4.84 12.87 0.66
N VAL A 82 5.95 12.67 1.36
CA VAL A 82 6.33 13.49 2.51
C VAL A 82 6.48 14.96 2.11
N ARG A 83 7.11 15.25 0.97
CA ARG A 83 7.23 16.64 0.45
C ARG A 83 5.89 17.29 0.12
N ARG A 84 4.87 16.50 -0.17
CA ARG A 84 3.51 16.98 -0.49
C ARG A 84 2.65 17.21 0.75
N LEU A 85 3.07 16.73 1.91
CA LEU A 85 2.34 17.01 3.13
C LEU A 85 2.36 18.52 3.37
N PRO A 86 1.22 19.13 3.77
CA PRO A 86 1.24 20.51 4.21
C PRO A 86 2.23 20.65 5.36
N ARG A 87 2.94 21.78 5.41
CA ARG A 87 3.76 22.08 6.60
C ARG A 87 2.82 22.14 7.79
N GLY A 88 2.94 21.17 8.68
CA GLY A 88 2.13 21.12 9.90
C GLY A 88 2.48 22.28 10.83
N PRO A 89 1.59 22.64 11.77
CA PRO A 89 1.98 23.50 12.88
C PRO A 89 3.15 22.86 13.63
N GLU A 90 4.07 23.70 14.15
CA GLU A 90 5.21 23.23 14.95
C GLU A 90 4.71 22.29 16.05
N ARG A 91 5.39 21.14 16.21
CA ARG A 91 5.04 20.18 17.27
C ARG A 91 5.19 20.89 18.60
N ARG A 92 4.08 21.13 19.32
CA ARG A 92 4.14 21.44 20.74
C ARG A 92 4.79 20.26 21.43
N GLU A 93 5.95 20.48 22.03
CA GLU A 93 6.56 19.52 22.94
C GLU A 93 5.52 19.15 24.00
N VAL A 94 5.17 17.87 24.05
CA VAL A 94 4.45 17.31 25.18
C VAL A 94 5.46 17.27 26.31
N LEU A 95 5.35 18.22 27.24
CA LEU A 95 6.13 18.20 28.48
C LEU A 95 5.82 16.87 29.19
N PRO A 96 6.82 16.09 29.62
CA PRO A 96 6.57 14.90 30.43
C PRO A 96 5.88 15.28 31.75
N PRO A 97 5.14 14.33 32.38
CA PRO A 97 4.40 14.57 33.61
C PRO A 97 5.29 14.97 34.79
#